data_AF-A0A969SKN8-F1
#
_entry.id   AF-A0A969SKN8-F1
#
_cell.length_a   1.000
_cell.length_b   1.000
_cell.length_c   1.000
_cell.angle_alpha   90.00
_cell.angle_beta   90.00
_cell.angle_gamma   90.00
#
_symmetry.space_group_name_H-M   'P 1'
#
loop_
_entity.id
_entity.type
_entity.pdbx_description
1 polymer ?
#
loop_
_entity_poly.entity_id
_entity_poly.type
_entity_poly.pdbx_seq_one_letter_code
_entity_poly.pdbx_strand_id
1 'polypeptide(L)'
;MALIPVHFEYRTGLRRQVILNARLSGSWTGAGFHSDQWTTVAMTPFTADDGCPAFRATVQLDDSQIGRSFQWGVAVDTPAAPNHWGIPTEAGGQSGSERNRTFTLDRPGQSERYDLTTCRRLGANKLFVEGRDAPAIRFAVWAPNAQAVGLVRGEPVGGYIDTNGGGVTATIPMRRVAGGIWETEVAADPSLGSFAGYDHTPYMFRITKDDGSIAYRTDLYSRCQIGTGDVDPERGGHWDGTRQDLDGTKSCSVVIDPEQVASVFREVECQRQSRSWPETQVGQ
;
A
#
# COMPACT_ATOMS: atom_id res chain seq x y z
N MET A 1 -30.09 10.23 22.79
CA MET A 1 -29.29 9.20 22.09
C MET A 1 -27.95 9.82 21.79
N ALA A 2 -26.87 9.04 21.82
CA ALA A 2 -25.52 9.58 21.74
C ALA A 2 -25.01 9.48 20.30
N LEU A 3 -24.39 10.55 19.82
CA LEU A 3 -23.70 10.53 18.54
C LEU A 3 -22.30 9.96 18.74
N ILE A 4 -21.93 9.01 17.88
CA ILE A 4 -20.64 8.34 17.88
C ILE A 4 -19.85 8.71 16.62
N PRO A 5 -18.56 9.03 16.74
CA PRO A 5 -17.76 9.43 15.61
C PRO A 5 -17.36 8.21 14.76
N VAL A 6 -17.48 8.36 13.44
CA VAL A 6 -16.92 7.44 12.44
C VAL A 6 -15.94 8.21 11.57
N HIS A 7 -14.71 7.71 11.48
CA HIS A 7 -13.63 8.35 10.74
C HIS A 7 -13.52 7.76 9.33
N PHE A 8 -13.46 8.61 8.31
CA PHE A 8 -13.31 8.20 6.94
C PHE A 8 -11.98 8.71 6.38
N GLU A 9 -11.24 7.84 5.71
CA GLU A 9 -10.00 8.18 5.01
C GLU A 9 -10.05 7.74 3.55
N TYR A 10 -9.72 8.66 2.65
CA TYR A 10 -9.45 8.40 1.25
C TYR A 10 -7.97 8.63 0.97
N ARG A 11 -7.23 7.54 0.77
CA ARG A 11 -5.79 7.54 0.56
C ARG A 11 -5.49 7.36 -0.92
N THR A 12 -4.77 8.32 -1.50
CA THR A 12 -4.51 8.29 -2.93
C THR A 12 -3.41 7.30 -3.30
N GLY A 13 -2.37 7.15 -2.47
CA GLY A 13 -1.14 6.43 -2.83
C GLY A 13 -0.38 7.06 -4.01
N LEU A 14 -0.73 8.29 -4.41
CA LEU A 14 -0.14 9.01 -5.53
C LEU A 14 0.56 10.27 -5.03
N ARG A 15 1.87 10.40 -5.25
CA ARG A 15 2.62 11.60 -4.83
C ARG A 15 2.22 12.86 -5.60
N ARG A 16 1.72 12.69 -6.84
CA ARG A 16 1.21 13.81 -7.65
C ARG A 16 -0.18 14.20 -7.17
N GLN A 17 -0.39 15.49 -6.96
CA GLN A 17 -1.70 16.04 -6.61
C GLN A 17 -2.61 16.08 -7.85
N VAL A 18 -3.25 14.95 -8.16
CA VAL A 18 -4.25 14.81 -9.24
C VAL A 18 -5.68 14.71 -8.73
N ILE A 19 -5.84 14.48 -7.42
CA ILE A 19 -7.13 14.44 -6.74
C ILE A 19 -7.25 15.70 -5.91
N LEU A 20 -8.34 16.44 -6.10
CA LEU A 20 -8.63 17.71 -5.46
C LEU A 20 -10.03 17.67 -4.82
N ASN A 21 -10.25 18.54 -3.83
CA ASN A 21 -11.56 18.81 -3.22
C ASN A 21 -12.39 17.55 -2.89
N ALA A 22 -11.79 16.55 -2.25
CA ALA A 22 -12.52 15.32 -1.94
C ALA A 22 -13.74 15.59 -1.02
N ARG A 23 -14.86 14.95 -1.34
CA ARG A 23 -16.14 15.05 -0.65
C ARG A 23 -16.62 13.66 -0.31
N LEU A 24 -16.85 13.40 0.96
CA LEU A 24 -17.42 12.16 1.46
C LEU A 24 -18.93 12.23 1.27
N SER A 25 -19.51 11.21 0.64
CA SER A 25 -20.95 11.08 0.50
C SER A 25 -21.39 9.72 1.05
N GLY A 26 -22.55 9.63 1.69
CA GLY A 26 -23.06 8.34 2.13
C GLY A 26 -24.48 8.34 2.67
N SER A 27 -24.96 7.13 2.98
CA SER A 27 -26.35 6.78 3.26
C SER A 27 -26.79 7.12 4.70
N TRP A 28 -26.58 8.38 5.09
CA TRP A 28 -26.95 8.90 6.41
C TRP A 28 -27.53 10.31 6.31
N THR A 29 -28.29 10.70 7.34
CA THR A 29 -28.80 12.06 7.53
C THR A 29 -27.82 12.91 8.35
N GLY A 30 -28.05 14.23 8.40
CA GLY A 30 -27.32 15.12 9.31
C GLY A 30 -27.54 14.83 10.81
N ALA A 31 -28.57 14.05 11.16
CA ALA A 31 -28.83 13.60 12.52
C ALA A 31 -28.20 12.23 12.85
N GLY A 32 -27.46 11.63 11.92
CA GLY A 32 -26.73 10.38 12.15
C GLY A 32 -27.52 9.08 11.92
N PHE A 33 -28.79 9.17 11.47
CA PHE A 33 -29.60 8.01 11.10
C PHE A 33 -29.33 7.54 9.67
N HIS A 34 -29.50 6.24 9.40
CA HIS A 34 -29.48 5.68 8.06
C HIS A 34 -30.52 6.36 7.15
N SER A 35 -30.15 6.59 5.89
CA SER A 35 -31.00 7.23 4.88
C SER A 35 -30.70 6.72 3.48
N ASP A 36 -31.75 6.53 2.67
CA ASP A 36 -31.60 6.25 1.24
C ASP A 36 -31.21 7.50 0.44
N GLN A 37 -31.46 8.69 1.00
CA GLN A 37 -30.91 9.94 0.48
C GLN A 37 -29.52 10.20 1.05
N TRP A 38 -28.55 10.36 0.17
CA TRP A 38 -27.15 10.54 0.55
C TRP A 38 -26.86 11.97 0.99
N THR A 39 -26.13 12.11 2.10
CA THR A 39 -25.59 13.40 2.55
C THR A 39 -24.12 13.49 2.15
N THR A 40 -23.66 14.70 1.82
CA THR A 40 -22.27 14.96 1.41
C THR A 40 -21.60 15.97 2.35
N VAL A 41 -20.34 15.71 2.71
CA VAL A 41 -19.50 16.59 3.52
C VAL A 41 -18.11 16.74 2.88
N ALA A 42 -17.52 17.93 2.99
CA ALA A 42 -16.16 18.17 2.51
C ALA A 42 -15.14 17.39 3.37
N MET A 43 -14.12 16.82 2.74
CA MET A 43 -13.01 16.17 3.44
C MET A 43 -11.83 17.13 3.59
N THR A 44 -11.14 17.05 4.72
CA THR A 44 -9.92 17.82 4.98
C THR A 44 -8.71 17.11 4.37
N PRO A 45 -7.88 17.79 3.56
CA PRO A 45 -6.65 17.21 3.03
C PRO A 45 -5.61 17.02 4.14
N PHE A 46 -4.80 15.97 4.04
CA PHE A 46 -3.64 15.70 4.88
C PHE A 46 -2.59 14.88 4.12
N THR A 47 -1.42 14.67 4.71
CA THR A 47 -0.41 13.74 4.19
C THR A 47 -0.47 12.44 4.99
N ALA A 48 -0.70 11.31 4.31
CA ALA A 48 -0.74 10.00 4.94
C ALA A 48 0.66 9.48 5.27
N ASP A 49 0.72 8.37 6.00
CA ASP A 49 1.96 7.73 6.46
C ASP A 49 2.79 7.10 5.33
N ASP A 50 2.24 7.02 4.12
CA ASP A 50 2.95 6.69 2.87
C ASP A 50 3.57 7.93 2.17
N GLY A 51 3.43 9.11 2.78
CA GLY A 51 3.90 10.39 2.27
C GLY A 51 3.06 10.95 1.12
N CYS A 52 1.89 10.39 0.83
CA CYS A 52 1.03 10.83 -0.26
C CYS A 52 -0.11 11.75 0.25
N PRO A 53 -0.60 12.67 -0.59
CA PRO A 53 -1.86 13.37 -0.34
C PRO A 53 -3.01 12.39 -0.05
N ALA A 54 -3.78 12.69 0.98
CA ALA A 54 -4.95 11.94 1.39
C ALA A 54 -6.00 12.90 1.94
N PHE A 55 -7.21 12.40 2.15
CA PHE A 55 -8.34 13.19 2.63
C PHE A 55 -9.05 12.46 3.76
N ARG A 56 -9.51 13.21 4.77
CA ARG A 56 -10.23 12.66 5.91
C ARG A 56 -11.48 13.46 6.27
N ALA A 57 -12.50 12.77 6.76
CA ALA A 57 -13.69 13.38 7.35
C ALA A 57 -14.14 12.56 8.55
N THR A 58 -14.91 13.18 9.45
CA THR A 58 -15.58 12.46 10.54
C THR A 58 -17.07 12.73 10.44
N VAL A 59 -17.86 11.67 10.50
CA VAL A 59 -19.32 11.72 10.50
C VAL A 59 -19.80 11.28 11.87
N GLN A 60 -20.80 11.98 12.40
CA GLN A 60 -21.47 11.62 13.64
C GLN A 60 -22.69 10.75 13.31
N LEU A 61 -22.67 9.49 13.75
CA LEU A 61 -23.79 8.56 13.57
C LEU A 61 -24.45 8.26 14.91
N ASP A 62 -25.75 8.01 14.90
CA ASP A 62 -26.49 7.74 16.14
C ASP A 62 -26.18 6.32 16.65
N ASP A 63 -25.93 6.18 17.95
CA ASP A 63 -25.54 4.90 18.57
C ASP A 63 -26.62 3.82 18.46
N SER A 64 -27.89 4.17 18.26
CA SER A 64 -28.94 3.18 17.96
C SER A 64 -28.79 2.49 16.61
N GLN A 65 -27.94 3.02 15.73
CA GLN A 65 -27.68 2.44 14.43
C GLN A 65 -26.56 1.38 14.47
N ILE A 66 -26.01 1.05 15.65
CA ILE A 66 -25.03 -0.05 15.77
C ILE A 66 -25.65 -1.36 15.24
N GLY A 67 -24.88 -2.11 14.46
CA GLY A 67 -25.30 -3.28 13.70
C GLY A 67 -25.92 -2.98 12.34
N ARG A 68 -26.21 -1.69 12.03
CA ARG A 68 -26.75 -1.28 10.72
C ARG A 68 -25.64 -1.13 9.69
N SER A 69 -25.93 -1.55 8.46
CA SER A 69 -25.07 -1.30 7.31
C SER A 69 -25.32 0.07 6.71
N PHE A 70 -24.23 0.76 6.36
CA PHE A 70 -24.22 2.04 5.66
C PHE A 70 -23.39 1.92 4.39
N GLN A 71 -23.69 2.77 3.41
CA GLN A 71 -22.93 2.93 2.18
C GLN A 71 -22.25 4.29 2.17
N TRP A 72 -21.06 4.34 1.58
CA TRP A 72 -20.33 5.59 1.39
C TRP A 72 -19.49 5.56 0.12
N GLY A 73 -19.18 6.74 -0.39
CA GLY A 73 -18.28 6.95 -1.50
C GLY A 73 -17.57 8.28 -1.36
N VAL A 74 -16.68 8.56 -2.30
CA VAL A 74 -15.93 9.83 -2.34
C VAL A 74 -16.08 10.43 -3.72
N ALA A 75 -16.63 11.64 -3.80
CA ALA A 75 -16.59 12.47 -4.99
C ALA A 75 -15.33 13.34 -4.94
N VAL A 76 -14.65 13.48 -6.07
CA VAL A 76 -13.38 14.20 -6.19
C VAL A 76 -13.37 15.07 -7.44
N ASP A 77 -12.55 16.10 -7.42
CA ASP A 77 -12.20 16.84 -8.63
C ASP A 77 -10.86 16.34 -9.16
N THR A 78 -10.73 16.33 -10.47
CA THR A 78 -9.47 16.06 -11.18
C THR A 78 -9.13 17.27 -12.06
N PRO A 79 -7.88 17.40 -12.54
CA PRO A 79 -7.55 18.43 -13.52
C PRO A 79 -8.41 18.37 -14.79
N ALA A 80 -8.91 17.19 -15.17
CA ALA A 80 -9.70 17.01 -16.38
C ALA A 80 -11.18 17.38 -16.21
N ALA A 81 -11.76 17.09 -15.04
CA ALA A 81 -13.15 17.43 -14.73
C ALA A 81 -13.46 17.33 -13.22
N PRO A 82 -14.47 18.08 -12.75
CA PRO A 82 -14.95 18.02 -11.37
C PRO A 82 -15.96 16.88 -11.14
N ASN A 83 -16.22 16.57 -9.87
CA ASN A 83 -17.32 15.69 -9.44
C ASN A 83 -17.29 14.25 -9.98
N HIS A 84 -16.13 13.61 -10.00
CA HIS A 84 -16.01 12.18 -10.30
C HIS A 84 -16.04 11.32 -9.05
N TRP A 85 -16.57 10.11 -9.16
CA TRP A 85 -16.39 9.10 -8.11
C TRP A 85 -14.91 8.68 -8.04
N GLY A 86 -14.27 8.98 -6.91
CA GLY A 86 -12.89 8.61 -6.60
C GLY A 86 -12.73 7.14 -6.22
N ILE A 87 -13.82 6.44 -5.93
CA ILE A 87 -13.81 5.00 -5.72
C ILE A 87 -14.12 4.31 -7.06
N PRO A 88 -13.15 3.66 -7.73
CA PRO A 88 -13.38 3.04 -9.03
C PRO A 88 -14.14 1.70 -9.04
N THR A 89 -14.53 1.14 -7.89
CA THR A 89 -15.10 -0.22 -7.81
C THR A 89 -16.28 -0.42 -8.77
N GLU A 90 -16.24 -1.50 -9.56
CA GLU A 90 -17.31 -1.89 -10.47
C GLU A 90 -18.58 -2.24 -9.67
N ALA A 91 -19.70 -1.58 -9.96
CA ALA A 91 -20.97 -1.87 -9.31
C ALA A 91 -21.49 -3.25 -9.80
N GLY A 92 -21.66 -4.20 -8.89
CA GLY A 92 -22.24 -5.52 -9.17
C GLY A 92 -23.77 -5.54 -9.34
N GLY A 93 -24.38 -4.44 -9.79
CA GLY A 93 -25.84 -4.30 -9.90
C GLY A 93 -26.27 -3.60 -11.19
N GLN A 94 -27.34 -4.10 -11.83
CA GLN A 94 -27.79 -3.71 -13.19
C GLN A 94 -28.36 -2.28 -13.33
N SER A 95 -28.29 -1.41 -12.32
CA SER A 95 -29.00 -0.13 -12.36
C SER A 95 -28.37 1.04 -11.57
N GLY A 96 -27.18 0.89 -10.98
CA GLY A 96 -26.51 1.96 -10.22
C GLY A 96 -25.19 2.39 -10.85
N SER A 97 -25.02 3.68 -11.16
CA SER A 97 -23.73 4.28 -11.52
C SER A 97 -22.88 4.65 -10.28
N GLU A 98 -23.41 4.44 -9.08
CA GLU A 98 -22.79 4.80 -7.81
C GLU A 98 -21.73 3.78 -7.41
N ARG A 99 -20.48 4.25 -7.28
CA ARG A 99 -19.35 3.43 -6.86
C ARG A 99 -19.10 3.65 -5.37
N ASN A 100 -19.57 2.70 -4.57
CA ASN A 100 -19.62 2.82 -3.13
C ASN A 100 -18.92 1.67 -2.40
N ARG A 101 -18.75 1.86 -1.09
CA ARG A 101 -18.25 0.89 -0.11
C ARG A 101 -19.35 0.72 0.93
N THR A 102 -19.46 -0.49 1.46
CA THR A 102 -20.37 -0.78 2.57
C THR A 102 -19.55 -1.01 3.84
N PHE A 103 -20.07 -0.54 4.96
CA PHE A 103 -19.57 -0.90 6.29
C PHE A 103 -20.75 -1.14 7.25
N THR A 104 -20.50 -1.86 8.32
CA THR A 104 -21.46 -2.01 9.43
C THR A 104 -20.99 -1.12 10.57
N LEU A 105 -21.89 -0.31 11.11
CA LEU A 105 -21.59 0.49 12.30
C LEU A 105 -21.45 -0.45 13.49
N ASP A 106 -20.29 -0.47 14.11
CA ASP A 106 -19.92 -1.40 15.18
C ASP A 106 -19.70 -0.65 16.50
N ARG A 107 -18.83 0.37 16.47
CA ARG A 107 -18.38 1.04 17.70
C ARG A 107 -17.97 2.50 17.49
N PRO A 108 -17.96 3.31 18.56
CA PRO A 108 -17.40 4.65 18.51
C PRO A 108 -15.93 4.66 18.05
N GLY A 109 -15.58 5.63 17.24
CA GLY A 109 -14.21 5.83 16.74
C GLY A 109 -13.76 4.75 15.77
N GLN A 110 -14.68 4.03 15.10
CA GLN A 110 -14.29 3.14 14.01
C GLN A 110 -13.81 3.95 12.81
N SER A 111 -12.96 3.32 11.99
CA SER A 111 -12.36 3.96 10.82
C SER A 111 -12.65 3.17 9.56
N GLU A 112 -13.20 3.85 8.56
CA GLU A 112 -13.42 3.35 7.21
C GLU A 112 -12.39 3.96 6.27
N ARG A 113 -11.59 3.11 5.63
CA ARG A 113 -10.50 3.54 4.75
C ARG A 113 -10.64 2.97 3.36
N TYR A 114 -10.41 3.82 2.36
CA TYR A 114 -10.24 3.41 0.98
C TYR A 114 -8.86 3.83 0.48
N ASP A 115 -8.13 2.87 -0.09
CA ASP A 115 -6.85 3.09 -0.76
C ASP A 115 -7.10 3.00 -2.28
N LEU A 116 -6.92 4.12 -3.00
CA LEU A 116 -7.14 4.18 -4.45
C LEU A 116 -6.21 3.22 -5.21
N THR A 117 -4.98 3.09 -4.74
CA THR A 117 -4.01 2.13 -5.22
C THR A 117 -3.31 1.46 -4.05
N THR A 118 -2.94 0.20 -4.24
CA THR A 118 -2.20 -0.60 -3.28
C THR A 118 -0.68 -0.49 -3.44
N CYS A 119 -0.17 0.20 -4.45
CA CYS A 119 1.26 0.24 -4.80
C CYS A 119 2.18 0.85 -3.74
N ARG A 120 1.64 1.65 -2.81
CA ARG A 120 2.36 2.19 -1.64
C ARG A 120 1.90 1.61 -0.31
N ARG A 121 0.89 0.73 -0.37
CA ARG A 121 0.37 -0.01 0.79
C ARG A 121 0.99 -1.39 0.92
N LEU A 122 1.25 -2.06 -0.20
CA LEU A 122 1.83 -3.38 -0.29
C LEU A 122 3.26 -3.32 -0.84
N GLY A 123 4.06 -4.29 -0.45
CA GLY A 123 5.49 -4.37 -0.71
C GLY A 123 6.34 -3.55 0.27
N ALA A 124 7.60 -3.34 -0.11
CA ALA A 124 8.54 -2.52 0.63
C ALA A 124 8.36 -1.03 0.31
N ASN A 125 7.90 -0.23 1.29
CA ASN A 125 7.65 1.20 1.11
C ASN A 125 8.14 2.03 2.31
N LYS A 126 8.44 3.29 2.06
CA LYS A 126 8.72 4.28 3.09
C LYS A 126 7.50 4.47 4.00
N LEU A 127 7.76 4.56 5.30
CA LEU A 127 6.80 4.88 6.34
C LEU A 127 7.22 6.17 7.03
N PHE A 128 6.41 7.22 6.86
CA PHE A 128 6.61 8.50 7.52
C PHE A 128 5.93 8.45 8.89
N VAL A 129 6.76 8.50 9.93
CA VAL A 129 6.32 8.51 11.33
C VAL A 129 6.41 9.94 11.85
N GLU A 130 5.34 10.43 12.46
CA GLU A 130 5.31 11.76 13.06
C GLU A 130 6.45 11.93 14.08
N GLY A 131 7.12 13.08 14.06
CA GLY A 131 8.26 13.38 14.93
C GLY A 131 9.58 12.76 14.51
N ARG A 132 9.67 12.11 13.34
CA ARG A 132 10.94 11.63 12.76
C ARG A 132 11.31 12.39 11.48
N ASP A 133 12.59 12.69 11.34
CA ASP A 133 13.12 13.40 10.16
C ASP A 133 13.33 12.48 8.95
N ALA A 134 13.61 11.21 9.19
CA ALA A 134 13.83 10.20 8.17
C ALA A 134 12.70 9.16 8.15
N PRO A 135 12.28 8.68 6.96
CA PRO A 135 11.27 7.64 6.87
C PRO A 135 11.83 6.30 7.36
N ALA A 136 11.00 5.60 8.13
CA ALA A 136 11.14 4.18 8.38
C ALA A 136 10.79 3.37 7.13
N ILE A 137 10.90 2.06 7.21
CA ILE A 137 10.40 1.13 6.18
C ILE A 137 9.26 0.28 6.73
N ARG A 138 8.23 0.07 5.91
CA ARG A 138 7.17 -0.90 6.15
C ARG A 138 7.15 -1.89 5.01
N PHE A 139 7.14 -3.17 5.36
CA PHE A 139 6.84 -4.25 4.45
C PHE A 139 5.41 -4.70 4.69
N ALA A 140 4.66 -4.93 3.62
CA ALA A 140 3.31 -5.44 3.73
C ALA A 140 2.97 -6.40 2.60
N VAL A 141 2.20 -7.45 2.89
CA VAL A 141 1.77 -8.44 1.91
C VAL A 141 0.33 -8.86 2.16
N TRP A 142 -0.42 -9.06 1.08
CA TRP A 142 -1.76 -9.63 1.17
C TRP A 142 -1.67 -11.15 1.19
N ALA A 143 -2.03 -11.76 2.31
CA ALA A 143 -1.99 -13.21 2.53
C ALA A 143 -3.12 -13.61 3.49
N PRO A 144 -4.39 -13.54 3.04
CA PRO A 144 -5.57 -13.61 3.91
C PRO A 144 -5.71 -14.96 4.62
N ASN A 145 -5.25 -16.04 3.98
CA ASN A 145 -5.34 -17.42 4.43
C ASN A 145 -4.06 -17.90 5.13
N ALA A 146 -3.03 -17.05 5.25
CA ALA A 146 -1.82 -17.40 5.97
C ALA A 146 -2.10 -17.49 7.48
N GLN A 147 -1.48 -18.47 8.14
CA GLN A 147 -1.49 -18.58 9.59
C GLN A 147 -0.48 -17.62 10.24
N ALA A 148 0.67 -17.43 9.58
CA ALA A 148 1.72 -16.52 10.02
C ALA A 148 2.53 -16.03 8.82
N VAL A 149 3.03 -14.80 8.91
CA VAL A 149 3.95 -14.23 7.92
C VAL A 149 5.14 -13.60 8.64
N GLY A 150 6.34 -13.87 8.13
CA GLY A 150 7.56 -13.15 8.49
C GLY A 150 8.19 -12.54 7.26
N LEU A 151 8.81 -11.38 7.43
CA LEU A 151 9.76 -10.84 6.47
C LEU A 151 11.11 -11.53 6.70
N VAL A 152 11.73 -12.04 5.65
CA VAL A 152 13.10 -12.55 5.71
C VAL A 152 14.02 -11.70 4.87
N ARG A 153 15.21 -11.42 5.39
CA ARG A 153 16.30 -10.76 4.65
C ARG A 153 17.16 -11.84 4.01
N GLY A 154 17.52 -11.63 2.75
CA GLY A 154 18.46 -12.49 2.04
C GLY A 154 19.90 -12.06 2.29
N GLU A 155 20.84 -12.93 1.94
CA GLU A 155 22.24 -12.58 1.79
C GLU A 155 22.42 -11.68 0.53
N PRO A 156 23.15 -10.55 0.61
CA PRO A 156 23.26 -9.56 -0.47
C PRO A 156 24.18 -9.90 -1.66
N VAL A 157 25.21 -10.72 -1.48
CA VAL A 157 26.15 -11.16 -2.53
C VAL A 157 25.50 -12.15 -3.49
N GLY A 158 24.88 -13.21 -2.95
CA GLY A 158 24.27 -14.29 -3.69
C GLY A 158 22.80 -14.03 -4.03
N GLY A 159 22.05 -13.32 -3.17
CA GLY A 159 20.68 -12.87 -3.47
C GLY A 159 19.61 -13.96 -3.57
N TYR A 160 19.93 -15.19 -3.20
CA TYR A 160 19.00 -16.32 -3.28
C TYR A 160 18.60 -16.79 -1.88
N ILE A 161 17.29 -17.05 -1.71
CA ILE A 161 16.76 -17.75 -0.54
C ILE A 161 16.11 -19.03 -1.04
N ASP A 162 16.60 -20.19 -0.59
CA ASP A 162 16.07 -21.47 -1.00
C ASP A 162 14.75 -21.83 -0.26
N THR A 163 14.11 -22.91 -0.70
CA THR A 163 12.83 -23.37 -0.14
C THR A 163 12.92 -23.85 1.31
N ASN A 164 14.12 -24.19 1.79
CA ASN A 164 14.40 -24.60 3.18
C ASN A 164 14.87 -23.41 4.05
N GLY A 165 15.02 -22.21 3.47
CA GLY A 165 15.48 -21.01 4.15
C GLY A 165 16.99 -20.80 4.15
N GLY A 166 17.76 -21.57 3.37
CA GLY A 166 19.16 -21.24 3.09
C GLY A 166 19.26 -19.85 2.46
N GLY A 167 20.28 -19.08 2.84
CA GLY A 167 20.45 -17.69 2.40
C GLY A 167 19.69 -16.64 3.22
N VAL A 168 18.87 -17.04 4.20
CA VAL A 168 18.23 -16.10 5.14
C VAL A 168 19.24 -15.57 6.16
N THR A 169 19.33 -14.25 6.29
CA THR A 169 20.23 -13.56 7.23
C THR A 169 19.50 -12.98 8.46
N ALA A 170 18.22 -12.66 8.34
CA ALA A 170 17.39 -12.18 9.43
C ALA A 170 15.91 -12.49 9.16
N THR A 171 15.12 -12.60 10.24
CA THR A 171 13.66 -12.77 10.16
C THR A 171 12.98 -11.77 11.07
N ILE A 172 11.97 -11.07 10.55
CA ILE A 172 11.18 -10.07 11.26
C ILE A 172 9.72 -10.53 11.25
N PRO A 173 9.08 -10.74 12.41
CA PRO A 173 7.68 -11.15 12.46
C PRO A 173 6.77 -10.05 11.94
N MET A 174 5.70 -10.43 11.23
CA MET A 174 4.68 -9.51 10.74
C MET A 174 3.37 -9.74 11.49
N ARG A 175 2.60 -8.67 11.67
CA ARG A 175 1.29 -8.71 12.32
C ARG A 175 0.18 -8.69 11.28
N ARG A 176 -0.88 -9.45 11.51
CA ARG A 176 -2.09 -9.39 10.68
C ARG A 176 -2.85 -8.11 10.97
N VAL A 177 -3.23 -7.38 9.92
CA VAL A 177 -4.10 -6.20 9.98
C VAL A 177 -5.36 -6.43 9.14
N ALA A 178 -6.24 -5.42 9.10
CA ALA A 178 -7.50 -5.50 8.38
C ALA A 178 -7.32 -5.85 6.90
N GLY A 179 -8.27 -6.62 6.34
CA GLY A 179 -8.27 -7.00 4.92
C GLY A 179 -7.36 -8.17 4.56
N GLY A 180 -6.86 -8.94 5.54
CA GLY A 180 -5.99 -10.09 5.28
C GLY A 180 -4.56 -9.70 4.90
N ILE A 181 -4.17 -8.46 5.22
CA ILE A 181 -2.81 -7.95 5.02
C ILE A 181 -1.98 -8.27 6.25
N TRP A 182 -0.71 -8.56 6.03
CA TRP A 182 0.32 -8.66 7.06
C TRP A 182 1.28 -7.51 6.88
N GLU A 183 1.72 -6.88 7.96
CA GLU A 183 2.70 -5.79 7.90
C GLU A 183 3.73 -5.86 9.03
N THR A 184 4.92 -5.31 8.77
CA THR A 184 5.95 -5.12 9.80
C THR A 184 5.61 -3.93 10.69
N GLU A 185 6.02 -4.00 11.96
CA GLU A 185 5.82 -2.93 12.93
C GLU A 185 7.17 -2.35 13.38
N VAL A 186 7.38 -1.05 13.15
CA VAL A 186 8.66 -0.36 13.47
C VAL A 186 8.98 -0.41 14.97
N ALA A 187 7.98 -0.44 15.84
CA ALA A 187 8.18 -0.57 17.28
C ALA A 187 8.66 -1.96 17.69
N ALA A 188 8.38 -2.99 16.88
CA ALA A 188 8.77 -4.38 17.17
C ALA A 188 10.21 -4.70 16.72
N ASP A 189 10.75 -3.97 15.73
CA ASP A 189 12.12 -4.16 15.25
C ASP A 189 12.79 -2.81 14.91
N PRO A 190 13.79 -2.38 15.70
CA PRO A 190 14.49 -1.11 15.48
C PRO A 190 15.18 -0.99 14.12
N SER A 191 15.55 -2.10 13.48
CA SER A 191 16.18 -2.07 12.15
C SER A 191 15.27 -1.39 11.12
N LEU A 192 13.96 -1.54 11.26
CA LEU A 192 12.95 -0.93 10.38
C LEU A 192 12.89 0.61 10.51
N GLY A 193 13.58 1.19 11.49
CA GLY A 193 13.57 2.62 11.77
C GLY A 193 14.16 3.51 10.68
N SER A 194 14.87 2.93 9.69
CA SER A 194 15.47 3.66 8.58
C SER A 194 15.28 2.94 7.26
N PHE A 195 14.59 3.58 6.31
CA PHE A 195 14.47 3.06 4.94
C PHE A 195 15.84 2.94 4.25
N ALA A 196 16.74 3.91 4.45
CA ALA A 196 18.04 3.93 3.81
C ALA A 196 18.91 2.71 4.19
N GLY A 197 18.72 2.15 5.39
CA GLY A 197 19.41 0.93 5.82
C GLY A 197 18.94 -0.34 5.09
N TYR A 198 17.84 -0.26 4.36
CA TYR A 198 17.29 -1.36 3.56
C TYR A 198 17.47 -1.16 2.07
N ASP A 199 17.93 0.00 1.61
CA ASP A 199 18.06 0.26 0.17
C ASP A 199 18.99 -0.78 -0.49
N HIS A 200 18.52 -1.35 -1.60
CA HIS A 200 19.17 -2.44 -2.33
C HIS A 200 19.41 -3.73 -1.53
N THR A 201 18.67 -3.96 -0.44
CA THR A 201 18.75 -5.22 0.31
C THR A 201 17.73 -6.25 -0.18
N PRO A 202 18.13 -7.53 -0.30
CA PRO A 202 17.22 -8.59 -0.73
C PRO A 202 16.29 -9.05 0.39
N TYR A 203 15.06 -9.40 0.03
CA TYR A 203 14.06 -9.92 0.94
C TYR A 203 13.05 -10.85 0.27
N MET A 204 12.35 -11.63 1.10
CA MET A 204 11.17 -12.42 0.73
C MET A 204 10.18 -12.44 1.89
N PHE A 205 8.95 -12.90 1.62
CA PHE A 205 7.98 -13.25 2.65
C PHE A 205 8.05 -14.74 2.96
N ARG A 206 8.29 -15.09 4.23
CA ARG A 206 8.14 -16.45 4.76
C ARG A 206 6.70 -16.63 5.23
N ILE A 207 5.91 -17.36 4.47
CA ILE A 207 4.47 -17.57 4.69
C ILE A 207 4.25 -18.97 5.25
N THR A 208 3.59 -19.06 6.40
CA THR A 208 3.03 -20.31 6.93
C THR A 208 1.60 -20.41 6.42
N LYS A 209 1.33 -21.41 5.58
CA LYS A 209 0.01 -21.64 4.96
C LYS A 209 -0.99 -22.24 5.94
N ASP A 210 -2.22 -22.38 5.50
CA ASP A 210 -3.34 -22.99 6.24
C ASP A 210 -3.12 -24.48 6.56
N ASP A 211 -2.35 -25.21 5.74
CA ASP A 211 -1.91 -26.59 5.98
C ASP A 211 -0.66 -26.69 6.89
N GLY A 212 -0.14 -25.56 7.37
CA GLY A 212 1.08 -25.49 8.18
C GLY A 212 2.39 -25.57 7.39
N SER A 213 2.34 -25.79 6.06
CA SER A 213 3.52 -25.77 5.21
C SER A 213 4.11 -24.36 5.10
N ILE A 214 5.43 -24.28 4.94
CA ILE A 214 6.15 -23.01 4.81
C ILE A 214 6.48 -22.76 3.34
N ALA A 215 6.35 -21.52 2.92
CA ALA A 215 6.69 -21.05 1.60
C ALA A 215 7.44 -19.72 1.67
N TYR A 216 8.57 -19.63 0.97
CA TYR A 216 9.25 -18.37 0.70
C TYR A 216 8.70 -17.80 -0.60
N ARG A 217 8.31 -16.52 -0.60
CA ARG A 217 7.67 -15.85 -1.74
C ARG A 217 8.30 -14.49 -1.98
N THR A 218 8.62 -14.22 -3.24
CA THR A 218 8.96 -12.89 -3.72
C THR A 218 7.77 -11.95 -3.57
N ASP A 219 8.06 -10.66 -3.44
CA ASP A 219 7.02 -9.64 -3.37
C ASP A 219 6.47 -9.34 -4.76
N LEU A 220 5.16 -9.51 -4.92
CA LEU A 220 4.43 -9.15 -6.15
C LEU A 220 4.51 -7.64 -6.44
N TYR A 221 4.67 -6.82 -5.39
CA TYR A 221 4.84 -5.37 -5.47
C TYR A 221 6.31 -4.95 -5.58
N SER A 222 7.23 -5.93 -5.70
CA SER A 222 8.64 -5.62 -5.87
C SER A 222 8.88 -4.87 -7.16
N ARG A 223 9.76 -3.88 -7.09
CA ARG A 223 10.19 -3.08 -8.24
C ARG A 223 11.43 -3.66 -8.92
N CYS A 224 12.09 -4.63 -8.27
CA CYS A 224 13.33 -5.25 -8.73
C CYS A 224 13.50 -6.63 -8.10
N GLN A 225 14.09 -7.57 -8.85
CA GLN A 225 14.55 -8.86 -8.34
C GLN A 225 16.08 -8.89 -8.40
N ILE A 226 16.73 -9.57 -7.46
CA ILE A 226 18.19 -9.62 -7.34
C ILE A 226 18.79 -10.67 -8.28
N GLY A 227 19.05 -10.32 -9.53
CA GLY A 227 19.70 -11.27 -10.42
C GLY A 227 19.81 -10.72 -11.82
N THR A 228 20.93 -10.98 -12.48
CA THR A 228 21.15 -10.57 -13.88
C THR A 228 21.64 -11.70 -14.77
N GLY A 229 21.86 -12.90 -14.20
CA GLY A 229 22.38 -14.05 -14.92
C GLY A 229 21.27 -15.00 -15.36
N ASP A 230 21.66 -16.24 -15.64
CA ASP A 230 20.82 -17.31 -16.18
C ASP A 230 20.92 -18.63 -15.38
N VAL A 231 21.62 -18.63 -14.25
CA VAL A 231 21.80 -19.82 -13.42
C VAL A 231 20.60 -20.01 -12.49
N ASP A 232 19.97 -21.17 -12.62
CA ASP A 232 18.90 -21.65 -11.73
C ASP A 232 19.51 -22.42 -10.53
N PRO A 233 19.56 -21.81 -9.32
CA PRO A 233 20.21 -22.41 -8.15
C PRO A 233 19.53 -23.70 -7.69
N GLU A 234 18.24 -23.90 -7.98
CA GLU A 234 17.51 -25.13 -7.59
C GLU A 234 18.07 -26.38 -8.28
N ARG A 235 18.74 -26.22 -9.45
CA ARG A 235 19.33 -27.34 -10.19
C ARG A 235 20.68 -27.78 -9.63
N GLY A 236 21.36 -26.92 -8.85
CA GLY A 236 22.70 -27.15 -8.30
C GLY A 236 22.72 -27.55 -6.83
N GLY A 237 21.58 -27.55 -6.14
CA GLY A 237 21.48 -27.83 -4.72
C GLY A 237 21.83 -26.61 -3.87
N HIS A 238 23.12 -26.42 -3.54
CA HIS A 238 23.59 -25.29 -2.73
C HIS A 238 24.00 -24.11 -3.63
N TRP A 239 23.56 -22.90 -3.29
CA TRP A 239 23.94 -21.68 -4.00
C TRP A 239 25.11 -20.98 -3.31
N ASP A 240 26.25 -20.91 -3.98
CA ASP A 240 27.44 -20.13 -3.59
C ASP A 240 27.87 -19.11 -4.66
N GLY A 241 27.05 -18.95 -5.71
CA GLY A 241 27.28 -17.99 -6.80
C GLY A 241 26.96 -16.54 -6.41
N THR A 242 27.17 -15.64 -7.37
CA THR A 242 26.90 -14.21 -7.19
C THR A 242 25.58 -13.81 -7.82
N ARG A 243 25.01 -12.67 -7.41
CA ARG A 243 23.81 -12.10 -8.06
C ARG A 243 23.99 -11.86 -9.57
N GLN A 244 25.22 -11.76 -10.08
CA GLN A 244 25.48 -11.63 -11.50
C GLN A 244 25.24 -12.94 -12.26
N ASP A 245 25.40 -14.08 -11.58
CA ASP A 245 25.19 -15.41 -12.13
C ASP A 245 23.73 -15.86 -11.96
N LEU A 246 23.07 -15.39 -10.89
CA LEU A 246 21.71 -15.76 -10.52
C LEU A 246 20.66 -15.34 -11.56
N ASP A 247 19.82 -16.30 -11.97
CA ASP A 247 18.59 -16.03 -12.70
C ASP A 247 17.64 -15.17 -11.85
N GLY A 248 17.38 -13.95 -12.31
CA GLY A 248 16.51 -12.99 -11.63
C GLY A 248 15.09 -13.51 -11.37
N THR A 249 14.58 -14.45 -12.18
CA THR A 249 13.25 -15.06 -11.99
C THR A 249 13.17 -15.99 -10.78
N LYS A 250 14.32 -16.45 -10.27
CA LYS A 250 14.45 -17.33 -9.10
C LYS A 250 14.85 -16.60 -7.81
N SER A 251 15.24 -15.34 -7.95
CA SER A 251 15.92 -14.58 -6.92
C SER A 251 15.00 -13.90 -5.90
N CYS A 252 15.59 -13.30 -4.87
CA CYS A 252 14.85 -12.46 -3.91
C CYS A 252 14.36 -11.14 -4.52
N SER A 253 13.34 -10.57 -3.89
CA SER A 253 12.94 -9.19 -4.17
C SER A 253 13.93 -8.20 -3.56
N VAL A 254 14.08 -7.02 -4.17
CA VAL A 254 15.01 -5.98 -3.69
C VAL A 254 14.23 -4.76 -3.25
N VAL A 255 14.59 -4.22 -2.09
CA VAL A 255 14.07 -2.92 -1.65
C VAL A 255 14.67 -1.84 -2.55
N ILE A 256 13.80 -1.11 -3.23
CA ILE A 256 14.17 0.03 -4.08
C ILE A 256 13.37 1.24 -3.63
N ASP A 257 14.06 2.38 -3.48
CA ASP A 257 13.42 3.66 -3.24
C ASP A 257 12.47 4.04 -4.40
N PRO A 258 11.13 4.06 -4.18
CA PRO A 258 10.17 4.38 -5.23
C PRO A 258 10.35 5.79 -5.81
N GLU A 259 10.96 6.71 -5.05
CA GLU A 259 11.22 8.08 -5.51
C GLU A 259 12.44 8.17 -6.45
N GLN A 260 13.31 7.17 -6.44
CA GLN A 260 14.56 7.16 -7.21
C GLN A 260 14.47 6.32 -8.49
N VAL A 261 13.47 5.45 -8.64
CA VAL A 261 13.35 4.56 -9.82
C VAL A 261 13.43 5.32 -11.15
N ALA A 262 12.77 6.49 -11.23
CA ALA A 262 12.74 7.30 -12.44
C ALA A 262 13.79 8.44 -12.44
N SER A 263 14.67 8.54 -11.44
CA SER A 263 15.57 9.70 -11.30
C SER A 263 16.52 9.84 -12.50
N VAL A 264 17.01 8.71 -13.04
CA VAL A 264 17.91 8.66 -14.20
C VAL A 264 17.20 9.00 -15.52
N PHE A 265 15.87 8.83 -15.56
CA PHE A 265 15.03 9.15 -16.72
C PHE A 265 14.43 10.56 -16.64
N ARG A 266 14.70 11.31 -15.57
CA ARG A 266 14.31 12.72 -15.51
C ARG A 266 15.16 13.48 -16.51
N GLU A 267 14.54 13.90 -17.60
CA GLU A 267 15.14 14.89 -18.49
C GLU A 267 15.39 16.16 -17.67
N VAL A 268 16.65 16.38 -17.31
CA VAL A 268 17.10 17.67 -16.77
C VAL A 268 16.90 18.67 -17.90
N GLU A 269 16.34 19.84 -17.60
CA GLU A 269 16.29 21.00 -18.51
C GLU A 269 17.71 21.48 -18.86
N CYS A 270 18.48 20.66 -19.57
CA CYS A 270 19.72 21.07 -20.17
C CYS A 270 19.37 21.73 -21.50
N GLN A 271 19.26 23.05 -21.43
CA GLN A 271 19.42 24.03 -22.51
C GLN A 271 19.20 23.50 -23.95
N ARG A 272 18.04 23.85 -24.50
CA ARG A 272 17.77 24.04 -25.95
C ARG A 272 18.37 22.97 -26.86
N GLN A 273 17.72 21.82 -26.95
CA GLN A 273 17.08 21.28 -28.16
C GLN A 273 16.83 19.78 -27.96
N SER A 274 15.57 19.40 -28.16
CA SER A 274 15.08 18.02 -28.21
C SER A 274 14.93 17.33 -26.84
N ARG A 275 13.88 17.71 -26.09
CA ARG A 275 13.25 16.76 -25.15
C ARG A 275 12.78 15.56 -25.97
N SER A 276 13.23 14.37 -25.59
CA SER A 276 13.10 13.14 -26.37
C SER A 276 11.80 12.39 -26.11
N TRP A 277 11.16 12.63 -24.97
CA TRP A 277 9.95 11.91 -24.56
C TRP A 277 8.75 12.85 -24.41
N PRO A 278 7.73 12.77 -25.27
CA PRO A 278 6.51 13.56 -25.14
C PRO A 278 5.78 13.34 -23.79
N GLU A 279 5.96 12.18 -23.16
CA GLU A 279 5.29 11.80 -21.92
C GLU A 279 5.82 12.52 -20.67
N THR A 280 6.98 13.18 -20.75
CA THR A 280 7.52 14.04 -19.68
C THR A 280 6.90 15.44 -19.69
N GLN A 281 5.92 15.69 -20.57
CA GLN A 281 5.10 16.90 -20.57
C GLN A 281 4.31 17.00 -19.26
N VAL A 282 4.83 17.77 -18.30
CA VAL A 282 4.01 18.31 -17.21
C VAL A 282 3.03 19.27 -17.86
N GLY A 283 1.76 18.86 -17.94
CA GLY A 283 0.67 19.70 -18.46
C GLY A 283 0.69 21.09 -17.82
N GLN A 284 0.68 22.11 -18.69
CA GLN A 284 0.47 23.52 -18.34
C GLN A 284 -0.96 23.75 -17.85
#